data_AF-A0A519UGY5-F1
#
_entry.id   AF-A0A519UGY5-F1
#
_cell.length_a   1.000
_cell.length_b   1.000
_cell.length_c   1.000
_cell.angle_alpha   90.00
_cell.angle_beta   90.00
_cell.angle_gamma   90.00
#
_symmetry.space_group_name_H-M   'P 1'
#
loop_
_entity.id
_entity.type
_entity.pdbx_description
1 polymer ?
#
loop_
_entity_poly.entity_id
_entity_poly.type
_entity_poly.pdbx_seq_one_letter_code
_entity_poly.pdbx_strand_id
1 'polypeptide(L)' 'MLKVEETQPVEFSSALIANFDEIVARYPAGKQKSALLPILHLVQAEFGWTSVPAMDKVAAYLNIEPIEVYEVAS' A
#
# COMPACT_ATOMS: atom_id res chain seq x y z
N MET A 1 32.17 3.59 4.50
CA MET A 1 31.32 3.12 5.61
C MET A 1 29.89 3.27 5.14
N LEU A 2 29.23 2.17 4.76
CA LEU A 2 27.82 2.22 4.37
C LEU A 2 27.01 2.56 5.63
N LYS A 3 26.29 3.68 5.61
CA LYS A 3 25.27 3.96 6.62
C LYS A 3 24.08 3.08 6.26
N VAL A 4 23.77 2.11 7.10
CA VAL A 4 22.48 1.43 7.05
C VAL A 4 21.48 2.46 7.58
N GLU A 5 20.74 3.12 6.70
CA GLU A 5 19.59 3.92 7.11
C GLU A 5 18.52 2.95 7.59
N GLU A 6 18.17 3.03 8.88
CA GLU A 6 17.05 2.27 9.42
C GLU A 6 15.78 2.69 8.68
N THR A 7 15.15 1.74 7.99
CA THR A 7 13.87 1.97 7.32
C THR A 7 12.82 2.31 8.37
N GLN A 8 12.38 3.58 8.41
CA GLN A 8 11.36 3.99 9.36
C GLN A 8 10.06 3.19 9.12
N PRO A 9 9.40 2.71 10.18
CA PRO A 9 8.15 1.99 10.05
C PRO A 9 7.07 2.94 9.50
N VAL A 10 6.45 2.55 8.39
CA VAL A 10 5.27 3.23 7.86
C VAL A 10 4.04 2.66 8.55
N GLU A 11 3.26 3.54 9.20
CA GLU A 11 1.98 3.19 9.80
C GLU A 11 0.86 3.97 9.14
N PHE A 12 -0.21 3.28 8.78
CA PHE A 12 -1.40 3.89 8.21
C PHE A 12 -2.34 4.32 9.33
N SER A 13 -2.83 5.55 9.25
CA SER A 13 -3.86 6.04 10.16
C SER A 13 -5.16 5.23 9.98
N SER A 14 -5.98 5.18 11.01
CA SER A 14 -7.30 4.52 10.93
C SER A 14 -8.19 5.14 9.84
N ALA A 15 -8.06 6.45 9.61
CA ALA A 15 -8.78 7.14 8.55
C ALA A 15 -8.34 6.68 7.15
N LEU A 16 -7.04 6.49 6.95
CA LEU A 16 -6.51 6.00 5.68
C LEU A 16 -6.95 4.55 5.41
N ILE A 17 -6.93 3.69 6.45
CA ILE A 17 -7.43 2.31 6.35
C ILE A 17 -8.93 2.29 6.00
N ALA A 18 -9.75 3.15 6.61
CA ALA A 18 -11.17 3.23 6.27
C ALA A 18 -11.39 3.59 4.79
N ASN A 19 -10.59 4.50 4.23
CA ASN A 19 -10.63 4.81 2.79
C ASN A 19 -10.22 3.60 1.93
N PHE A 20 -9.29 2.76 2.39
CA PHE A 20 -8.93 1.53 1.69
C PHE A 20 -10.10 0.54 1.69
N ASP A 21 -10.79 0.38 2.83
CA ASP A 21 -11.94 -0.51 2.96
C ASP A 21 -13.06 -0.10 1.99
N GLU A 22 -13.32 1.21 1.86
CA GLU A 22 -14.28 1.76 0.89
C GLU A 22 -13.90 1.47 -0.57
N ILE A 23 -12.60 1.47 -0.89
CA ILE A 23 -12.11 1.14 -2.23
C ILE A 23 -12.26 -0.37 -2.47
N VAL A 24 -11.83 -1.20 -1.52
CA VAL A 24 -11.89 -2.67 -1.63
C VAL A 24 -13.33 -3.13 -1.82
N ALA A 25 -14.29 -2.51 -1.13
CA ALA A 25 -15.72 -2.83 -1.23
C ALA A 25 -16.32 -2.61 -2.63
N ARG A 26 -15.64 -1.86 -3.53
CA ARG A 26 -16.08 -1.66 -4.92
C ARG A 26 -15.84 -2.88 -5.80
N TYR A 27 -15.01 -3.81 -5.35
CA TYR A 27 -14.63 -5.00 -6.10
C TYR A 27 -15.33 -6.25 -5.55
N PRO A 28 -15.80 -7.17 -6.42
CA PRO A 28 -16.38 -8.43 -5.97
C PRO A 28 -15.40 -9.25 -5.12
N ALA A 29 -15.95 -10.15 -4.31
CA ALA A 29 -15.16 -11.10 -3.54
C ALA A 29 -14.21 -11.90 -4.45
N GLY A 30 -12.93 -11.97 -4.08
CA GLY A 30 -11.86 -12.61 -4.86
C GLY A 30 -11.21 -11.71 -5.91
N LYS A 31 -11.63 -10.44 -6.02
CA LYS A 31 -11.06 -9.43 -6.94
C LYS A 31 -10.46 -8.23 -6.22
N GLN A 32 -10.12 -8.36 -4.93
CA GLN A 32 -9.59 -7.27 -4.11
C GLN A 32 -8.25 -6.71 -4.62
N LYS A 33 -7.44 -7.53 -5.33
CA LYS A 33 -6.21 -7.04 -5.98
C LYS A 33 -6.46 -5.85 -6.92
N SER A 34 -7.65 -5.73 -7.52
CA SER A 34 -7.99 -4.59 -8.37
C SER A 34 -8.03 -3.24 -7.63
N ALA A 35 -8.10 -3.25 -6.29
CA ALA A 35 -8.01 -2.07 -5.44
C ALA A 35 -6.58 -1.52 -5.30
N LEU A 36 -5.56 -2.25 -5.76
CA LEU A 36 -4.16 -1.91 -5.56
C LEU A 36 -3.77 -0.51 -6.05
N LEU A 37 -4.07 -0.19 -7.31
CA LEU A 37 -3.68 1.10 -7.89
C LEU A 37 -4.38 2.29 -7.18
N PRO A 38 -5.71 2.25 -6.92
CA PRO A 38 -6.35 3.29 -6.12
C PRO A 38 -5.78 3.43 -4.69
N ILE A 39 -5.44 2.33 -4.02
CA ILE A 39 -4.82 2.36 -2.69
C ILE A 39 -3.43 2.98 -2.74
N LEU A 40 -2.60 2.59 -3.70
CA LEU A 40 -1.27 3.20 -3.90
C LEU A 40 -1.37 4.70 -4.18
N HIS A 41 -2.39 5.12 -4.93
CA HIS A 41 -2.64 6.54 -5.16
C HIS A 41 -2.97 7.31 -3.86
N LEU A 42 -3.77 6.71 -2.95
CA LEU A 42 -4.03 7.31 -1.64
C LEU A 42 -2.79 7.36 -0.75
N VAL A 43 -2.00 6.29 -0.73
CA VAL A 43 -0.72 6.24 0.00
C VAL A 43 0.22 7.33 -0.51
N GLN A 44 0.33 7.49 -1.83
CA GLN A 44 1.12 8.55 -2.45
C GLN A 44 0.59 9.94 -2.10
N ALA A 45 -0.73 10.13 -2.05
CA ALA A 45 -1.33 11.41 -1.67
C ALA A 45 -1.04 11.77 -0.20
N GLU A 46 -1.03 10.79 0.69
CA GLU A 46 -0.76 10.98 2.13
C GLU A 46 0.73 11.25 2.41
N PHE A 47 1.63 10.45 1.82
CA PHE A 47 3.06 10.48 2.15
C PHE A 47 3.93 11.19 1.09
N GLY A 48 3.34 11.64 -0.03
CA GLY A 48 4.01 12.24 -1.17
C GLY A 48 4.65 11.23 -2.14
N TRP A 49 4.98 10.03 -1.67
CA TRP A 49 5.59 8.94 -2.45
C TRP A 49 5.26 7.58 -1.84
N THR A 50 5.34 6.52 -2.63
CA THR A 50 5.14 5.13 -2.20
C THR A 50 6.47 4.48 -1.87
N SER A 51 6.87 4.54 -0.59
CA SER A 51 8.10 3.91 -0.11
C SER A 51 8.00 2.39 -0.09
N VAL A 52 9.15 1.69 -0.08
CA VAL A 52 9.17 0.22 0.04
C VAL A 52 8.40 -0.27 1.28
N PRO A 53 8.60 0.28 2.49
CA PRO A 53 7.78 -0.11 3.65
C PRO A 53 6.28 0.19 3.48
N ALA A 54 5.92 1.27 2.77
CA ALA A 54 4.52 1.57 2.48
C ALA A 54 3.92 0.55 1.51
N MET A 55 4.66 0.17 0.47
CA MET A 55 4.27 -0.88 -0.48
C MET A 55 4.10 -2.23 0.22
N ASP A 56 5.00 -2.59 1.15
CA ASP A 56 4.90 -3.82 1.94
C ASP A 56 3.64 -3.84 2.81
N LYS A 57 3.31 -2.70 3.43
CA LYS A 57 2.08 -2.56 4.22
C LYS A 57 0.82 -2.64 3.34
N VAL A 58 0.85 -2.10 2.13
CA VAL A 58 -0.25 -2.26 1.15
C VAL A 58 -0.41 -3.73 0.75
N ALA A 59 0.70 -4.43 0.49
CA ALA A 59 0.67 -5.86 0.17
C ALA A 59 0.05 -6.68 1.31
N ALA A 60 0.47 -6.41 2.55
CA ALA A 60 -0.09 -7.04 3.75
C ALA A 60 -1.57 -6.74 3.93
N TYR A 61 -2.00 -5.50 3.69
CA TYR A 61 -3.41 -5.10 3.79
C TYR A 61 -4.29 -5.81 2.74
N LEU A 62 -3.84 -5.91 1.49
CA LEU A 62 -4.57 -6.61 0.42
C LEU A 62 -4.38 -8.13 0.45
N ASN A 63 -3.53 -8.64 1.35
CA ASN A 63 -3.13 -10.05 1.44
C ASN A 63 -2.61 -10.59 0.09
N ILE A 64 -1.67 -9.87 -0.51
CA ILE A 64 -0.95 -10.20 -1.76
C ILE A 64 0.56 -10.18 -1.51
N GLU A 65 1.35 -10.69 -2.46
CA GLU A 65 2.81 -10.67 -2.35
C GLU A 65 3.37 -9.26 -2.60
N PRO A 66 4.42 -8.81 -1.89
CA PRO A 66 5.02 -7.49 -2.10
C PRO A 66 5.46 -7.23 -3.54
N ILE A 67 5.94 -8.27 -4.24
CA ILE A 67 6.35 -8.15 -5.65
C ILE A 67 5.20 -7.69 -6.54
N GLU A 68 3.96 -8.10 -6.26
CA GLU A 68 2.78 -7.69 -7.03
C GLU A 68 2.48 -6.19 -6.87
N VAL A 69 2.91 -5.58 -5.77
CA VAL A 69 2.82 -4.14 -5.53
C VAL A 69 3.94 -3.40 -6.24
N TYR A 70 5.17 -3.91 -6.12
CA TYR A 70 6.36 -3.29 -6.72
C TYR A 70 6.25 -3.21 -8.25
N GLU A 71 5.72 -4.25 -8.90
CA GLU A 71 5.48 -4.28 -10.35
C GLU A 71 4.49 -3.22 -10.83
N VAL A 72 3.57 -2.76 -9.97
CA VAL A 72 2.59 -1.72 -10.29
C VAL A 72 3.13 -0.32 -10.05
N ALA A 73 4.05 -0.17 -9.10
CA ALA A 73 4.62 1.13 -8.70
C ALA A 73 5.87 1.53 -9.51
N SER A 74 6.46 0.61 -10.30
CA SER A 74 7.67 0.81 -11.08
C SER A 74 7.49 1.62 -12.36
#